data_AF-F8NAW3-F1
#
_entry.id   AF-F8NAW3-F1
#
_cell.length_a   1.000
_cell.length_b   1.000
_cell.length_c   1.000
_cell.angle_alpha   90.00
_cell.angle_beta   90.00
_cell.angle_gamma   90.00
#
_symmetry.space_group_name_H-M   'P 1'
#
loop_
_entity.id
_entity.type
_entity.pdbx_description
1 polymer ?
#
loop_
_entity_poly.entity_id
_entity_poly.type
_entity_poly.pdbx_seq_one_letter_code
_entity_poly.pdbx_strand_id
1 'polypeptide(L)'
;MKKKCIRLEIRLTEDESQMFQNKAQNYGGNMSAMVRDAVRHFDDKRTRGKIETMEALLQFYKKYQQQLSWLGGNFNQCMHRANELAIAGELTENYFRSILLPETRNAVKAIMSIKAELDAIHDKQEET
;
A
#
# COMPACT_ATOMS: atom_id res chain seq x y z
N MET A 1 -20.78 24.25 -24.72
CA MET A 1 -19.66 24.62 -23.81
C MET A 1 -19.61 26.13 -23.64
N LYS A 2 -19.54 26.65 -22.41
CA LYS A 2 -19.30 28.09 -22.17
C LYS A 2 -17.84 28.42 -22.53
N LYS A 3 -17.61 29.54 -23.25
CA LYS A 3 -16.26 30.01 -23.58
C LYS A 3 -15.55 30.50 -22.32
N LYS A 4 -14.26 30.19 -22.18
CA LYS A 4 -13.40 30.63 -21.07
C LYS A 4 -12.86 32.02 -21.40
N CYS A 5 -13.42 33.07 -20.82
CA CYS A 5 -13.13 34.47 -21.17
C CYS A 5 -12.42 35.28 -20.07
N ILE A 6 -12.30 34.72 -18.87
CA ILE A 6 -11.66 35.39 -17.73
C ILE A 6 -10.15 35.15 -17.79
N ARG A 7 -9.37 36.22 -17.63
CA ARG A 7 -7.90 36.18 -17.53
C ARG A 7 -7.48 36.39 -16.06
N LEU A 8 -6.47 35.65 -15.64
CA LEU A 8 -5.81 35.76 -14.34
C LEU A 8 -4.33 36.00 -14.60
N GLU A 9 -3.74 36.98 -13.91
CA GLU A 9 -2.31 37.28 -13.97
C GLU A 9 -1.63 36.72 -12.72
N ILE A 10 -0.52 35.99 -12.92
CA ILE A 10 0.27 35.38 -11.84
C ILE A 10 1.68 35.97 -11.95
N ARG A 11 2.21 36.48 -10.84
CA ARG A 11 3.60 36.95 -10.76
C ARG A 11 4.50 35.73 -10.57
N LEU A 12 5.51 35.61 -11.42
CA LEU A 12 6.47 34.52 -11.42
C LEU A 12 7.88 35.09 -11.51
N THR A 13 8.84 34.41 -10.90
CA THR A 13 10.26 34.62 -11.22
C THR A 13 10.60 34.01 -12.59
N GLU A 14 11.78 34.30 -13.13
CA GLU A 14 12.24 33.70 -14.40
C GLU A 14 12.32 32.17 -14.30
N ASP A 15 12.83 31.64 -13.18
CA ASP A 15 12.92 30.20 -12.92
C ASP A 15 11.54 29.53 -12.86
N GLU A 16 10.58 30.16 -12.18
CA GLU A 16 9.21 29.66 -12.10
C GLU A 16 8.54 29.69 -13.47
N SER A 17 8.73 30.75 -14.25
CA SER A 17 8.22 30.86 -15.63
C SER A 17 8.74 29.72 -16.50
N GLN A 18 10.05 29.44 -16.45
CA GLN A 18 10.64 28.34 -17.20
C GLN A 18 10.12 26.97 -16.73
N MET A 19 9.97 26.78 -15.42
CA MET A 19 9.36 25.57 -14.87
C MET A 19 7.93 25.38 -15.38
N PHE A 20 7.11 26.42 -15.40
CA PHE A 20 5.74 26.37 -15.90
C PHE A 20 5.70 26.01 -17.39
N GLN A 21 6.58 26.60 -18.20
CA GLN A 21 6.68 26.29 -19.63
C GLN A 21 7.07 24.82 -19.86
N ASN A 22 8.08 24.33 -19.14
CA ASN A 22 8.54 22.95 -19.25
C ASN A 22 7.43 21.96 -18.86
N LYS A 23 6.72 22.22 -17.75
CA LYS A 23 5.60 21.36 -17.30
C LYS A 23 4.39 21.43 -18.25
N ALA A 24 4.15 22.58 -18.87
CA ALA A 24 3.04 22.77 -19.82
C ALA A 24 3.22 21.96 -21.11
N GLN A 25 4.43 21.52 -21.45
CA GLN A 25 4.67 20.64 -22.61
C GLN A 25 3.88 19.32 -22.51
N ASN A 26 3.73 18.78 -21.29
CA ASN A 26 2.90 17.60 -21.03
C ASN A 26 1.40 17.83 -21.30
N TYR A 27 1.00 19.09 -21.47
CA TYR A 27 -0.36 19.53 -21.83
C TYR A 27 -0.40 20.13 -23.25
N GLY A 28 0.52 19.73 -24.14
CA GLY A 28 0.62 20.24 -25.51
C GLY A 28 0.99 21.73 -25.57
N GLY A 29 1.78 22.21 -24.61
CA GLY A 29 2.16 23.61 -24.46
C GLY A 29 1.07 24.51 -23.89
N ASN A 30 -0.11 23.97 -23.54
CA ASN A 30 -1.23 24.76 -23.03
C ASN A 30 -1.10 25.00 -21.51
N MET A 31 -0.36 26.03 -21.14
CA MET A 31 -0.15 26.42 -19.74
C MET A 31 -1.47 26.71 -19.00
N SER A 32 -2.45 27.32 -19.67
CA SER A 32 -3.77 27.58 -19.08
C SER A 32 -4.55 26.30 -18.78
N ALA A 33 -4.40 25.24 -19.59
CA ALA A 33 -5.00 23.94 -19.31
C ALA A 33 -4.33 23.28 -18.09
N MET A 34 -3.00 23.24 -18.07
CA MET A 34 -2.21 22.73 -16.95
C MET A 34 -2.58 23.41 -15.63
N VAL A 35 -2.62 24.75 -15.58
CA VAL A 35 -2.93 25.48 -14.34
C VAL A 35 -4.36 25.21 -13.86
N ARG A 36 -5.33 25.12 -14.77
CA ARG A 36 -6.72 24.79 -14.39
C ARG A 36 -6.85 23.37 -13.87
N ASP A 37 -6.16 22.41 -14.48
CA ASP A 37 -6.16 21.03 -14.01
C ASP A 37 -5.41 20.91 -12.68
N ALA A 38 -4.28 21.60 -12.52
CA ALA A 38 -3.59 21.72 -11.26
C ALA A 38 -4.53 22.27 -10.19
N VAL A 39 -5.18 23.41 -10.39
CA VAL A 39 -6.14 23.99 -9.42
C VAL A 39 -7.31 23.04 -9.14
N ARG A 40 -7.81 22.30 -10.15
CA ARG A 40 -8.87 21.28 -9.95
C ARG A 40 -8.40 20.15 -9.02
N HIS A 41 -7.13 19.80 -9.06
CA HIS A 41 -6.57 18.68 -8.31
C HIS A 41 -5.84 19.06 -7.01
N PHE A 42 -5.40 20.32 -6.87
CA PHE A 42 -4.53 20.79 -5.77
C PHE A 42 -5.28 21.01 -4.45
N ASP A 43 -6.61 21.15 -4.51
CA ASP A 43 -7.50 21.23 -3.33
C ASP A 43 -8.44 20.01 -3.21
N ASP A 44 -8.18 18.96 -4.00
CA ASP A 44 -8.96 17.74 -3.87
C ASP A 44 -8.47 17.01 -2.62
N LYS A 45 -9.23 17.07 -1.51
CA LYS A 45 -9.02 16.23 -0.31
C LYS A 45 -8.76 14.78 -0.69
N ARG A 46 -9.35 14.33 -1.80
CA ARG A 46 -9.14 13.02 -2.41
C ARG A 46 -7.71 12.77 -2.89
N THR A 47 -7.02 13.77 -3.44
CA THR A 47 -5.61 13.61 -3.87
C THR A 47 -4.69 13.48 -2.66
N ARG A 48 -4.90 14.29 -1.61
CA ARG A 48 -4.16 14.15 -0.35
C ARG A 48 -4.47 12.82 0.35
N GLY A 49 -5.75 12.48 0.48
CA GLY A 49 -6.18 11.20 1.06
C GLY A 49 -5.65 9.98 0.30
N LYS A 50 -5.53 10.06 -1.04
CA LYS A 50 -4.86 9.01 -1.83
C LYS A 50 -3.38 8.88 -1.48
N ILE A 51 -2.65 9.99 -1.40
CA ILE A 51 -1.22 9.96 -1.04
C ILE A 51 -1.03 9.43 0.38
N GLU A 52 -1.83 9.91 1.33
CA GLU A 52 -1.82 9.43 2.72
C GLU A 52 -2.16 7.93 2.80
N THR A 53 -3.13 7.45 2.02
CA THR A 53 -3.43 6.01 1.99
C THR A 53 -2.30 5.22 1.37
N MET A 54 -1.68 5.71 0.29
CA MET A 54 -0.52 5.04 -0.33
C MET A 54 0.63 4.92 0.67
N GLU A 55 0.85 5.95 1.48
CA GLU A 55 1.84 5.92 2.55
C GLU A 55 1.46 4.91 3.65
N ALA A 56 0.20 4.88 4.08
CA ALA A 56 -0.30 3.90 5.06
C ALA A 56 -0.14 2.46 4.57
N LEU A 57 -0.47 2.19 3.30
CA LEU A 57 -0.28 0.88 2.67
C LEU A 57 1.21 0.51 2.59
N LEU A 58 2.09 1.43 2.21
CA LEU A 58 3.53 1.20 2.18
C LEU A 58 4.08 0.83 3.57
N GLN A 59 3.63 1.53 4.61
CA GLN A 59 4.01 1.21 5.99
C GLN A 59 3.47 -0.15 6.42
N PHE A 60 2.21 -0.47 6.09
CA PHE A 60 1.60 -1.77 6.33
C PHE A 60 2.40 -2.91 5.69
N TYR A 61 2.75 -2.79 4.40
CA TYR A 61 3.55 -3.80 3.71
C TYR A 61 4.91 -4.00 4.37
N LYS A 62 5.62 -2.91 4.71
CA LYS A 62 6.92 -3.00 5.40
C LYS A 62 6.81 -3.68 6.76
N LYS A 63 5.77 -3.35 7.55
CA LYS A 63 5.52 -3.94 8.88
C LYS A 63 5.36 -5.46 8.78
N TYR A 64 4.59 -5.93 7.81
CA TYR A 64 4.19 -7.34 7.75
C TYR A 64 5.09 -8.22 6.90
N GLN A 65 5.89 -7.66 5.99
CA GLN A 65 6.84 -8.44 5.19
C GLN A 65 7.79 -9.26 6.06
N GLN A 66 8.37 -8.65 7.10
CA GLN A 66 9.30 -9.35 7.99
C GLN A 66 8.61 -10.40 8.86
N GLN A 67 7.42 -10.10 9.37
CA GLN A 67 6.62 -11.03 10.17
C GLN A 67 6.19 -12.25 9.35
N LEU A 68 5.72 -12.05 8.12
CA LEU A 68 5.33 -13.14 7.22
C LEU A 68 6.53 -14.00 6.82
N SER A 69 7.70 -13.41 6.60
CA SER A 69 8.93 -14.15 6.31
C SER A 69 9.32 -15.06 7.49
N TRP A 70 9.24 -14.55 8.72
CA TRP A 70 9.49 -15.34 9.93
C TRP A 70 8.48 -16.46 10.10
N LEU A 71 7.20 -16.14 9.95
CA LEU A 71 6.11 -17.11 10.06
C LEU A 71 6.27 -18.25 9.04
N GLY A 72 6.53 -17.91 7.78
CA GLY A 72 6.76 -18.89 6.72
C GLY A 72 8.00 -19.73 6.96
N GLY A 73 9.09 -19.12 7.46
CA GLY A 73 10.32 -19.82 7.83
C GLY A 73 10.11 -20.87 8.92
N ASN A 74 9.44 -20.50 10.02
CA ASN A 74 9.12 -21.40 11.11
C ASN A 74 8.21 -22.54 10.63
N PHE A 75 7.16 -22.21 9.89
CA PHE A 75 6.23 -23.21 9.39
C PHE A 75 6.89 -24.21 8.44
N ASN A 76 7.77 -23.73 7.56
CA ASN A 76 8.53 -24.60 6.65
C ASN A 76 9.42 -25.57 7.42
N GLN A 77 10.08 -25.13 8.50
CA GLN A 77 10.89 -26.01 9.35
C GLN A 77 10.05 -27.10 10.02
N CYS A 78 8.90 -26.74 10.59
CA CYS A 78 8.00 -27.72 11.19
C CYS A 78 7.50 -28.75 10.18
N MET A 79 7.14 -28.30 8.96
CA MET A 79 6.69 -29.20 7.89
C MET A 79 7.80 -30.09 7.35
N HIS A 80 9.04 -29.58 7.21
CA HIS A 80 10.18 -30.41 6.87
C HIS A 80 10.40 -31.51 7.92
N ARG A 81 10.37 -31.15 9.20
CA ARG A 81 10.54 -32.13 10.28
C ARG A 81 9.39 -33.14 10.33
N ALA A 82 8.15 -32.69 10.10
CA ALA A 82 7.00 -33.58 9.98
C ALA A 82 7.18 -34.60 8.85
N ASN A 83 7.68 -34.17 7.69
CA ASN A 83 7.95 -35.05 6.55
C ASN A 83 9.05 -36.06 6.86
N GLU A 84 10.15 -35.66 7.50
CA GLU A 84 11.22 -36.57 7.93
C GLU A 84 10.68 -37.67 8.85
N LEU A 85 9.90 -37.28 9.87
CA LEU A 85 9.28 -38.21 10.80
C LEU A 85 8.30 -39.14 10.09
N ALA A 86 7.53 -38.64 9.12
CA ALA A 86 6.58 -39.45 8.36
C ALA A 86 7.29 -40.53 7.53
N ILE A 87 8.39 -40.18 6.84
CA ILE A 87 9.18 -41.12 6.05
C ILE A 87 9.80 -42.21 6.93
N ALA A 88 10.25 -41.84 8.13
CA ALA A 88 10.79 -42.79 9.11
C ALA A 88 9.71 -43.66 9.79
N GLY A 89 8.42 -43.36 9.59
CA GLY A 89 7.32 -44.01 10.33
C GLY A 89 7.23 -43.56 11.81
N GLU A 90 7.88 -42.45 12.16
CA GLU A 90 7.99 -41.90 13.51
C GLU A 90 7.11 -40.66 13.74
N LEU A 91 6.26 -40.28 12.78
CA LEU A 91 5.34 -39.16 12.94
C LEU A 91 4.28 -39.50 13.98
N THR A 92 4.42 -38.93 15.17
CA THR A 92 3.51 -39.18 16.29
C THR A 92 2.38 -38.15 16.36
N GLU A 93 1.24 -38.57 16.90
CA GLU A 93 0.15 -37.66 17.27
C GLU A 93 0.63 -36.56 18.24
N ASN A 94 1.58 -36.88 19.12
CA ASN A 94 2.15 -35.90 20.05
C ASN A 94 2.88 -34.78 19.31
N TYR A 95 3.66 -35.08 18.27
CA TYR A 95 4.31 -34.05 17.45
C TYR A 95 3.27 -33.13 16.79
N PHE A 96 2.18 -33.73 16.27
CA PHE A 96 1.08 -32.96 15.68
C PHE A 96 0.42 -32.02 16.71
N ARG A 97 0.07 -32.53 17.89
CA ARG A 97 -0.65 -31.76 18.93
C ARG A 97 0.22 -30.71 19.61
N SER A 98 1.49 -31.01 19.83
CA SER A 98 2.38 -30.19 20.64
C SER A 98 3.21 -29.20 19.81
N ILE A 99 3.41 -29.46 18.51
CA ILE A 99 4.24 -28.61 17.63
C ILE A 99 3.43 -28.05 16.47
N LEU A 100 2.90 -28.91 15.59
CA LEU A 100 2.24 -28.44 14.36
C LEU A 100 0.99 -27.62 14.63
N LEU A 101 0.08 -28.13 15.47
CA LEU A 101 -1.20 -27.48 15.73
C LEU A 101 -1.03 -26.09 16.39
N PRO A 102 -0.15 -25.90 17.40
CA PRO A 102 0.15 -24.57 17.94
C PRO A 102 0.76 -23.62 16.88
N GLU A 103 1.74 -24.06 16.10
CA GLU A 103 2.37 -23.23 15.08
C GLU A 103 1.38 -22.83 13.97
N THR A 104 0.51 -23.76 13.52
CA THR A 104 -0.57 -23.45 12.58
C THR A 104 -1.53 -22.42 13.16
N ARG A 105 -1.93 -22.54 14.43
CA ARG A 105 -2.81 -21.56 15.09
C ARG A 105 -2.16 -20.18 15.18
N ASN A 106 -0.87 -20.12 15.52
CA ASN A 106 -0.11 -18.87 15.56
C ASN A 106 -0.09 -18.22 14.17
N ALA A 107 0.15 -19.00 13.13
CA ALA A 107 0.13 -18.53 11.75
C ALA A 107 -1.23 -17.99 11.32
N VAL A 108 -2.31 -18.73 11.57
CA VAL A 108 -3.68 -18.30 11.26
C VAL A 108 -4.01 -17.00 12.01
N LYS A 109 -3.69 -16.91 13.30
CA LYS A 109 -3.94 -15.72 14.11
C LYS A 109 -3.19 -14.50 13.58
N ALA A 110 -1.93 -14.66 13.19
CA ALA A 110 -1.14 -13.59 12.57
C ALA A 110 -1.77 -13.12 11.25
N ILE A 111 -2.16 -14.04 10.37
CA ILE A 111 -2.81 -13.72 9.09
C ILE A 111 -4.15 -13.01 9.31
N MET A 112 -4.96 -13.44 10.27
CA MET A 112 -6.23 -12.77 10.60
C MET A 112 -6.01 -11.35 11.13
N SER A 113 -4.96 -11.13 11.94
CA SER A 113 -4.60 -9.78 12.40
C SER A 113 -4.16 -8.88 11.24
N ILE A 114 -3.37 -9.42 10.30
CA ILE A 114 -2.94 -8.71 9.08
C ILE A 114 -4.16 -8.30 8.26
N LYS A 115 -5.10 -9.22 8.05
CA LYS A 115 -6.35 -8.94 7.32
C LYS A 115 -7.15 -7.85 8.01
N ALA A 116 -7.34 -7.93 9.33
CA ALA A 116 -8.12 -6.93 10.07
C ALA A 116 -7.50 -5.52 9.99
N GLU A 117 -6.17 -5.40 10.06
CA GLU A 117 -5.50 -4.11 9.88
C GLU A 117 -5.60 -3.61 8.43
N LEU A 118 -5.58 -4.50 7.43
CA LEU A 118 -5.78 -4.12 6.03
C LEU A 118 -7.22 -3.63 5.79
N ASP A 119 -8.22 -4.33 6.32
CA ASP A 119 -9.62 -3.93 6.24
C ASP A 119 -9.80 -2.54 6.87
N ALA A 120 -9.18 -2.27 8.03
CA ALA A 120 -9.24 -0.95 8.67
C ALA A 120 -8.57 0.18 7.87
N ILE A 121 -7.56 -0.13 7.04
CA ILE A 121 -6.97 0.84 6.10
C ILE A 121 -7.94 1.09 4.94
N HIS A 122 -8.61 0.04 4.46
CA HIS A 122 -9.59 0.12 3.37
C HIS A 122 -10.84 0.93 3.77
N ASP A 123 -11.41 0.68 4.94
CA ASP A 123 -12.61 1.37 5.43
C ASP A 123 -12.39 2.89 5.57
N LYS A 124 -11.19 3.29 6.00
CA LYS A 124 -10.81 4.72 6.06
C LYS A 124 -10.83 5.42 4.70
N GLN A 125 -10.71 4.67 3.60
CA GLN A 125 -10.83 5.22 2.25
C GLN A 125 -12.28 5.45 1.82
N GLU A 126 -13.24 4.72 2.38
CA GLU A 126 -14.66 4.88 2.04
C GLU A 126 -15.29 6.09 2.77
N GLU A 127 -14.69 6.52 3.88
CA GLU A 127 -15.14 7.68 4.67
C GLU A 127 -14.58 9.04 4.17
N THR A 128 -13.63 9.06 3.22
CA THR A 128 -12.97 10.28 2.69
C THR A 128 -13.32 10.64 1.25
#